data_AF-A0A2A4JK08-F1
#
_entry.id   AF-A0A2A4JK08-F1
#
_cell.length_a   1.000
_cell.length_b   1.000
_cell.length_c   1.000
_cell.angle_alpha   90.00
_cell.angle_beta   90.00
_cell.angle_gamma   90.00
#
_symmetry.space_group_name_H-M   'P 1'
#
loop_
_entity.id
_entity.type
_entity.pdbx_description
1 polymer ?
#
loop_
_entity_poly.entity_id
_entity_poly.type
_entity_poly.pdbx_seq_one_letter_code
_entity_poly.pdbx_strand_id
1 'polypeptide(L)'
;VTAEDPSPWRWSCEDRKCVKTRNDPQNKDPVLSLEACKMFCTEYGLLWPKPTGETDLGNFLSKININNIDIKLVNEGRSTDLMKDAGNRFKSLVSMAIPRGVSPKSTGKAVTVLLVNENPDIREFSLDMDESYFIRVQAASSDRINATIKGGSFFGLRHGLETLSQLIVYDDIRNHMLIVRDVSISDKPVYPYRGVLLDTSRNFYSIDSIKATIDAMAAVKLNTFHWHITDSQSFPFEVSKRPQLAKIGAYSPAKVYTKQAIQEVVEYGLVRGVRVLPEFDAPAHVGEGWQDTGLTVCFKAEPWAKYCVEPPCGQLNPTREELYEYLEDIYKEMADVFNTDMFHMGGDEVSERCWNSSEEIQNFMLQNRWDLDKASFLKLWNYFQTKAQDKAYKAFGKKLPIILWTSTLTDHTHVDHFLDKDDYIIQVWTTGSDPQVRGLLEKGYRLIMSNYDALYFDCGFGAWVGEGNNWCSPYIGWQKVYDNSPAQIAGDHKHLILGGEAALWSEQSDSSTLDNRLWPRAAALAERLWAEPQHHWHDAEHRMLHIRERLVRMGIQAESIEPEWCYQNEGYCYR
;
A
#
# COMPACT_ATOMS: atom_id res chain seq x y z
N VAL A 1 -39.43 -14.16 3.89
CA VAL A 1 -38.18 -14.49 4.57
C VAL A 1 -37.80 -13.28 5.38
N THR A 2 -38.11 -13.29 6.66
CA THR A 2 -37.65 -12.25 7.60
C THR A 2 -36.20 -12.55 7.96
N ALA A 3 -35.45 -11.56 8.46
CA ALA A 3 -34.08 -11.76 8.95
C ALA A 3 -33.96 -12.78 10.12
N GLU A 4 -35.09 -13.24 10.64
CA GLU A 4 -35.21 -14.22 11.74
C GLU A 4 -35.36 -15.68 11.26
N ASP A 5 -35.63 -15.93 9.98
CA ASP A 5 -35.74 -17.31 9.47
C ASP A 5 -34.33 -17.93 9.33
N PRO A 6 -34.06 -19.13 9.88
CA PRO A 6 -32.78 -19.79 9.73
C PRO A 6 -32.49 -20.06 8.25
N SER A 7 -31.22 -19.88 7.84
CA SER A 7 -30.82 -20.10 6.46
C SER A 7 -31.28 -21.48 5.95
N PRO A 8 -31.97 -21.55 4.79
CA PRO A 8 -32.38 -22.83 4.20
C PRO A 8 -31.20 -23.63 3.63
N TRP A 9 -29.99 -23.06 3.67
CA TRP A 9 -28.78 -23.63 3.09
C TRP A 9 -27.76 -23.97 4.17
N ARG A 10 -26.96 -24.98 3.88
CA ARG A 10 -25.77 -25.38 4.63
C ARG A 10 -24.65 -25.72 3.64
N TRP A 11 -23.42 -25.82 4.15
CA TRP A 11 -22.27 -26.22 3.34
C TRP A 11 -21.57 -27.46 3.90
N SER A 12 -21.08 -28.31 3.02
CA SER A 12 -20.18 -29.44 3.32
C SER A 12 -18.88 -29.26 2.53
N CYS A 13 -17.76 -29.63 3.14
CA CYS A 13 -16.49 -29.65 2.42
C CYS A 13 -16.35 -30.95 1.63
N GLU A 14 -16.21 -30.83 0.32
CA GLU A 14 -16.03 -31.94 -0.61
C GLU A 14 -14.91 -31.56 -1.58
N ASP A 15 -13.85 -32.37 -1.66
CA ASP A 15 -12.67 -32.12 -2.53
C ASP A 15 -12.09 -30.70 -2.43
N ARG A 16 -11.98 -30.20 -1.18
CA ARG A 16 -11.51 -28.83 -0.84
C ARG A 16 -12.42 -27.70 -1.35
N LYS A 17 -13.70 -27.99 -1.53
CA LYS A 17 -14.73 -27.02 -1.94
C LYS A 17 -15.94 -27.09 -1.00
N CYS A 18 -16.48 -25.94 -0.63
CA CYS A 18 -17.71 -25.82 0.12
C CYS A 18 -18.92 -25.95 -0.81
N VAL A 19 -19.53 -27.13 -0.81
CA VAL A 19 -20.71 -27.46 -1.63
C VAL A 19 -21.98 -27.07 -0.89
N LYS A 20 -22.81 -26.24 -1.54
CA LYS A 20 -24.09 -25.80 -0.98
C LYS A 20 -25.14 -26.89 -1.08
N THR A 21 -25.75 -27.25 0.05
CA THR A 21 -26.85 -28.23 0.11
C THR A 21 -28.01 -27.70 0.95
N ARG A 22 -29.20 -28.30 0.79
CA ARG A 22 -30.37 -27.93 1.59
C ARG A 22 -30.14 -28.28 3.06
N ASN A 23 -30.51 -27.36 3.94
CA ASN A 23 -30.57 -27.58 5.38
C ASN A 23 -31.88 -28.32 5.72
N ASP A 24 -31.90 -29.64 5.51
CA ASP A 24 -33.05 -30.49 5.82
C ASP A 24 -33.14 -30.75 7.33
N PRO A 25 -34.26 -30.40 8.00
CA PRO A 25 -34.45 -30.68 9.43
C PRO A 25 -34.34 -32.16 9.81
N GLN A 26 -34.48 -33.09 8.86
CA GLN A 26 -34.33 -34.53 9.08
C GLN A 26 -32.86 -34.98 9.05
N ASN A 27 -31.96 -34.18 8.47
CA ASN A 27 -30.53 -34.49 8.48
C ASN A 27 -29.94 -34.21 9.87
N LYS A 28 -29.27 -35.22 10.45
CA LYS A 28 -28.62 -35.13 11.76
C LYS A 28 -27.16 -34.69 11.69
N ASP A 29 -26.61 -34.52 10.48
CA ASP A 29 -25.24 -34.07 10.30
C ASP A 29 -25.04 -32.65 10.84
N PRO A 30 -23.86 -32.32 11.39
CA PRO A 30 -23.54 -30.97 11.80
C PRO A 30 -23.71 -29.97 10.64
N VAL A 31 -24.56 -28.97 10.86
CA VAL A 31 -24.81 -27.90 9.89
C VAL A 31 -23.68 -26.87 9.96
N LEU A 32 -23.00 -26.60 8.85
CA LEU A 32 -21.98 -25.53 8.76
C LEU A 32 -22.54 -24.34 7.98
N SER A 33 -22.28 -23.13 8.48
CA SER A 33 -22.39 -21.91 7.69
C SER A 33 -21.29 -21.86 6.62
N LEU A 34 -21.43 -20.97 5.65
CA LEU A 34 -20.49 -20.83 4.53
C LEU A 34 -19.05 -20.57 5.02
N GLU A 35 -18.87 -19.57 5.88
CA GLU A 35 -17.53 -19.21 6.39
C GLU A 35 -16.95 -20.27 7.34
N ALA A 36 -17.80 -20.95 8.11
CA ALA A 36 -17.36 -22.06 8.96
C ALA A 36 -16.86 -23.26 8.13
N CYS A 37 -17.51 -23.54 6.98
CA CYS A 37 -17.01 -24.53 6.02
C CYS A 37 -15.67 -24.08 5.42
N LYS A 38 -15.60 -22.86 4.88
CA LYS A 38 -14.41 -22.34 4.18
C LYS A 38 -13.17 -22.32 5.07
N MET A 39 -13.33 -22.03 6.37
CA MET A 39 -12.23 -21.97 7.35
C MET A 39 -11.40 -23.26 7.40
N PHE A 40 -12.00 -24.43 7.19
CA PHE A 40 -11.27 -25.71 7.25
C PHE A 40 -11.26 -26.49 5.94
N CYS A 41 -12.00 -26.03 4.93
CA CYS A 41 -12.06 -26.75 3.66
C CYS A 41 -10.82 -26.56 2.79
N THR A 42 -10.06 -25.49 3.03
CA THR A 42 -8.77 -25.22 2.38
C THR A 42 -7.66 -25.06 3.42
N GLU A 43 -6.40 -25.23 2.99
CA GLU A 43 -5.22 -25.23 3.85
C GLU A 43 -5.07 -23.96 4.70
N TYR A 44 -5.39 -22.79 4.13
CA TYR A 44 -5.21 -21.49 4.77
C TYR A 44 -6.53 -20.90 5.28
N GLY A 45 -7.63 -21.65 5.22
CA GLY A 45 -8.96 -21.20 5.63
C GLY A 45 -9.34 -19.87 4.99
N LEU A 46 -9.61 -18.88 5.82
CA LEU A 46 -10.00 -17.52 5.41
C LEU A 46 -8.84 -16.51 5.44
N LEU A 47 -7.61 -16.96 5.67
CA LEU A 47 -6.47 -16.08 5.88
C LEU A 47 -6.05 -15.35 4.59
N TRP A 48 -5.85 -14.05 4.71
CA TRP A 48 -5.26 -13.20 3.67
C TRP A 48 -4.39 -12.08 4.29
N PRO A 49 -3.10 -11.95 3.92
CA PRO A 49 -2.31 -12.93 3.18
C PRO A 49 -2.22 -14.28 3.90
N LYS A 50 -1.95 -15.34 3.14
CA LYS A 50 -1.54 -16.62 3.71
C LYS A 50 -0.21 -16.46 4.49
N PRO A 51 -0.04 -17.13 5.65
CA PRO A 51 1.22 -17.10 6.37
C PRO A 51 2.37 -17.79 5.60
N THR A 52 3.61 -17.41 5.92
CA THR A 52 4.82 -17.96 5.27
C THR A 52 5.48 -19.11 6.01
N GLY A 53 5.23 -19.25 7.32
CA GLY A 53 5.77 -20.32 8.15
C GLY A 53 4.78 -21.43 8.45
N GLU A 54 5.00 -22.14 9.55
CA GLU A 54 4.09 -23.17 10.04
C GLU A 54 2.67 -22.59 10.22
N THR A 55 1.67 -23.26 9.65
CA THR A 55 0.26 -22.87 9.75
C THR A 55 -0.56 -24.11 10.11
N ASP A 56 -1.01 -24.17 11.36
CA ASP A 56 -1.96 -25.17 11.84
C ASP A 56 -3.20 -24.45 12.38
N LEU A 57 -4.34 -24.70 11.76
CA LEU A 57 -5.65 -24.18 12.15
C LEU A 57 -6.48 -25.20 12.94
N GLY A 58 -5.95 -26.40 13.18
CA GLY A 58 -6.71 -27.50 13.76
C GLY A 58 -7.97 -27.80 12.96
N ASN A 59 -9.03 -28.25 13.64
CA ASN A 59 -10.26 -28.75 13.00
C ASN A 59 -11.56 -28.26 13.66
N PHE A 60 -11.48 -27.35 14.64
CA PHE A 60 -12.62 -27.03 15.48
C PHE A 60 -12.79 -25.53 15.71
N LEU A 61 -14.04 -25.10 15.71
CA LEU A 61 -14.46 -23.77 16.16
C LEU A 61 -14.97 -23.83 17.59
N SER A 62 -14.76 -22.75 18.32
CA SER A 62 -15.35 -22.52 19.64
C SER A 62 -16.20 -21.27 19.63
N LYS A 63 -17.40 -21.36 20.21
CA LYS A 63 -18.26 -20.19 20.41
C LYS A 63 -17.63 -19.23 21.42
N ILE A 64 -17.58 -17.94 21.08
CA ILE A 64 -17.05 -16.88 21.94
C ILE A 64 -18.09 -15.81 22.25
N ASN A 65 -17.94 -15.18 23.42
CA ASN A 65 -18.71 -14.00 23.78
C ASN A 65 -17.91 -12.74 23.42
N ILE A 66 -18.39 -11.97 22.44
CA ILE A 66 -17.71 -10.76 21.94
C ILE A 66 -17.51 -9.68 23.02
N ASN A 67 -18.39 -9.64 24.03
CA ASN A 67 -18.27 -8.69 25.13
C ASN A 67 -17.17 -9.06 26.14
N ASN A 68 -16.63 -10.29 26.06
CA ASN A 68 -15.65 -10.84 26.99
C ASN A 68 -14.31 -11.11 26.27
N ILE A 69 -13.85 -10.13 25.50
CA ILE A 69 -12.53 -10.14 24.85
C ILE A 69 -11.61 -9.16 25.59
N ASP A 70 -10.63 -9.71 26.31
CA ASP A 70 -9.64 -8.95 27.08
C ASP A 70 -8.30 -8.94 26.35
N ILE A 71 -7.71 -7.75 26.15
CA ILE A 71 -6.35 -7.59 25.63
C ILE A 71 -5.43 -7.29 26.81
N LYS A 72 -4.32 -8.02 26.92
CA LYS A 72 -3.34 -7.87 27.99
C LYS A 72 -1.94 -7.74 27.40
N LEU A 73 -1.23 -6.70 27.83
CA LEU A 73 0.17 -6.49 27.47
C LEU A 73 1.05 -7.23 28.49
N VAL A 74 2.01 -8.01 28.01
CA VAL A 74 2.96 -8.73 28.87
C VAL A 74 4.19 -7.86 29.14
N ASN A 75 4.63 -7.08 28.16
CA ASN A 75 5.77 -6.18 28.24
C ASN A 75 5.31 -4.76 27.87
N GLU A 76 5.76 -3.77 28.64
CA GLU A 76 5.53 -2.34 28.38
C GLU A 76 6.86 -1.64 28.06
N GLY A 77 6.79 -0.57 27.27
CA GLY A 77 7.92 0.24 26.81
C GLY A 77 7.44 1.44 25.96
N ARG A 78 8.28 1.99 25.08
CA ARG A 78 7.94 3.16 24.23
C ARG A 78 6.79 2.94 23.24
N SER A 79 6.41 1.70 22.95
CA SER A 79 5.30 1.33 22.05
C SER A 79 4.00 0.96 22.79
N THR A 80 3.92 1.21 24.10
CA THR A 80 2.76 0.81 24.92
C THR A 80 1.45 1.45 24.49
N ASP A 81 1.48 2.73 24.10
CA ASP A 81 0.39 3.47 23.48
C ASP A 81 -0.09 2.77 22.19
N LEU A 82 0.85 2.49 21.27
CA LEU A 82 0.56 1.83 20.00
C LEU A 82 -0.06 0.44 20.21
N MET A 83 0.46 -0.34 21.17
CA MET A 83 -0.08 -1.66 21.50
C MET A 83 -1.51 -1.60 22.07
N LYS A 84 -1.83 -0.58 22.88
CA LYS A 84 -3.20 -0.35 23.39
C LYS A 84 -4.15 -0.01 22.25
N ASP A 85 -3.74 0.88 21.36
CA ASP A 85 -4.57 1.31 20.23
C ASP A 85 -4.77 0.17 19.21
N ALA A 86 -3.74 -0.63 18.94
CA ALA A 86 -3.87 -1.83 18.12
C ALA A 86 -4.83 -2.86 18.76
N GLY A 87 -4.78 -3.03 20.10
CA GLY A 87 -5.71 -3.87 20.84
C GLY A 87 -7.16 -3.38 20.77
N ASN A 88 -7.39 -2.06 20.82
CA ASN A 88 -8.71 -1.47 20.64
C ASN A 88 -9.22 -1.67 19.21
N ARG A 89 -8.36 -1.43 18.20
CA ARG A 89 -8.68 -1.69 16.79
C ARG A 89 -9.05 -3.15 16.55
N PHE A 90 -8.36 -4.11 17.16
CA PHE A 90 -8.71 -5.52 17.07
C PHE A 90 -10.16 -5.79 17.52
N LYS A 91 -10.61 -5.20 18.63
CA LYS A 91 -12.00 -5.35 19.08
C LYS A 91 -13.00 -4.77 18.06
N SER A 92 -12.66 -3.65 17.43
CA SER A 92 -13.47 -3.07 16.35
C SER A 92 -13.53 -3.99 15.12
N LEU A 93 -12.41 -4.60 14.71
CA LEU A 93 -12.37 -5.58 13.62
C LEU A 93 -13.23 -6.81 13.90
N VAL A 94 -13.15 -7.35 15.12
CA VAL A 94 -13.99 -8.48 15.53
C VAL A 94 -15.48 -8.12 15.49
N SER A 95 -15.82 -6.87 15.83
CA SER A 95 -17.20 -6.38 15.74
C SER A 95 -17.66 -6.23 14.30
N MET A 96 -16.79 -5.82 13.38
CA MET A 96 -17.08 -5.70 11.94
C MET A 96 -17.24 -7.05 11.22
N ALA A 97 -16.79 -8.16 11.82
CA ALA A 97 -17.07 -9.50 11.30
C ALA A 97 -18.58 -9.85 11.35
N ILE A 98 -19.36 -9.13 12.17
CA ILE A 98 -20.81 -9.27 12.25
C ILE A 98 -21.45 -8.47 11.10
N PRO A 99 -22.33 -9.08 10.29
CA PRO A 99 -23.07 -8.34 9.27
C PRO A 99 -23.87 -7.17 9.84
N ARG A 100 -23.97 -6.07 9.09
CA ARG A 100 -24.72 -4.87 9.51
C ARG A 100 -26.18 -5.22 9.83
N GLY A 101 -26.68 -4.71 10.96
CA GLY A 101 -28.05 -4.94 11.42
C GLY A 101 -28.26 -6.23 12.21
N VAL A 102 -27.20 -7.01 12.45
CA VAL A 102 -27.25 -8.25 13.22
C VAL A 102 -26.63 -8.07 14.60
N SER A 103 -27.21 -8.69 15.62
CA SER A 103 -26.66 -8.74 16.98
C SER A 103 -26.38 -10.19 17.36
N PRO A 104 -25.10 -10.59 17.57
CA PRO A 104 -24.77 -11.95 17.94
C PRO A 104 -25.26 -12.28 19.35
N LYS A 105 -25.60 -13.55 19.57
CA LYS A 105 -25.90 -14.02 20.93
C LYS A 105 -24.67 -13.83 21.81
N SER A 106 -24.81 -13.09 22.91
CA SER A 106 -23.75 -12.82 23.91
C SER A 106 -23.48 -14.04 24.80
N THR A 107 -23.10 -15.17 24.19
CA THR A 107 -22.86 -16.45 24.86
C THR A 107 -21.62 -17.11 24.31
N GLY A 108 -20.94 -17.93 25.09
CA GLY A 108 -19.70 -18.59 24.67
C GLY A 108 -18.55 -18.32 25.63
N LYS A 109 -17.35 -18.74 25.23
CA LYS A 109 -16.13 -18.59 26.03
C LYS A 109 -15.66 -17.14 26.06
N ALA A 110 -15.01 -16.75 27.15
CA ALA A 110 -14.20 -15.53 27.19
C ALA A 110 -12.90 -15.73 26.39
N VAL A 111 -12.37 -14.67 25.79
CA VAL A 111 -11.10 -14.69 25.07
C VAL A 111 -10.13 -13.75 25.76
N THR A 112 -8.96 -14.27 26.14
CA THR A 112 -7.84 -13.45 26.61
C THR A 112 -6.79 -13.43 25.52
N VAL A 113 -6.45 -12.24 25.03
CA VAL A 113 -5.37 -12.01 24.07
C VAL A 113 -4.16 -11.48 24.81
N LEU A 114 -3.07 -12.24 24.81
CA LEU A 114 -1.79 -11.86 25.42
C LEU A 114 -0.85 -11.35 24.33
N LEU A 115 -0.41 -10.09 24.45
CA LEU A 115 0.56 -9.47 23.55
C LEU A 115 1.95 -9.49 24.20
N VAL A 116 2.88 -10.23 23.60
CA VAL A 116 4.26 -10.40 24.06
C VAL A 116 5.19 -9.70 23.08
N ASN A 117 5.56 -8.45 23.38
CA ASN A 117 6.52 -7.69 22.59
C ASN A 117 7.94 -7.95 23.13
N GLU A 118 8.79 -8.60 22.34
CA GLU A 118 10.16 -8.89 22.78
C GLU A 118 11.01 -7.61 22.90
N ASN A 119 10.71 -6.58 22.09
CA ASN A 119 11.41 -5.30 22.10
C ASN A 119 10.40 -4.14 22.16
N PRO A 120 9.80 -3.87 23.34
CA PRO A 120 8.70 -2.91 23.48
C PRO A 120 9.12 -1.44 23.25
N ASP A 121 10.41 -1.17 23.07
CA ASP A 121 10.93 0.18 22.83
C ASP A 121 11.11 0.53 21.34
N ILE A 122 10.96 -0.44 20.43
CA ILE A 122 11.04 -0.25 18.98
C ILE A 122 9.67 0.19 18.45
N ARG A 123 9.64 1.38 17.82
CA ARG A 123 8.45 1.92 17.13
C ARG A 123 8.79 2.61 15.80
N GLU A 124 10.05 2.64 15.42
CA GLU A 124 10.57 3.30 14.23
C GLU A 124 10.48 2.38 13.01
N PHE A 125 10.07 2.93 11.87
CA PHE A 125 10.12 2.22 10.59
C PHE A 125 11.57 2.11 10.11
N SER A 126 11.91 0.97 9.52
CA SER A 126 13.18 0.74 8.82
C SER A 126 12.98 -0.38 7.78
N LEU A 127 13.84 -0.46 6.76
CA LEU A 127 13.84 -1.61 5.85
C LEU A 127 14.23 -2.93 6.56
N ASP A 128 14.97 -2.85 7.66
CA ASP A 128 15.40 -4.01 8.46
C ASP A 128 14.47 -4.32 9.65
N MET A 129 13.27 -3.71 9.70
CA MET A 129 12.37 -3.88 10.84
C MET A 129 11.82 -5.31 10.94
N ASP A 130 11.72 -5.83 12.16
CA ASP A 130 11.16 -7.16 12.38
C ASP A 130 9.63 -7.13 12.41
N GLU A 131 9.02 -7.61 11.33
CA GLU A 131 7.57 -7.78 11.17
C GLU A 131 7.09 -9.21 11.47
N SER A 132 7.97 -10.09 11.95
CA SER A 132 7.62 -11.47 12.27
C SER A 132 6.78 -11.60 13.52
N TYR A 133 5.93 -12.62 13.55
CA TYR A 133 5.12 -12.96 14.70
C TYR A 133 4.80 -14.44 14.78
N PHE A 134 4.39 -14.84 15.97
CA PHE A 134 3.87 -16.17 16.27
C PHE A 134 2.51 -16.04 16.98
N ILE A 135 1.52 -16.80 16.53
CA ILE A 135 0.19 -16.90 17.16
C ILE A 135 0.00 -18.30 17.69
N ARG A 136 -0.50 -18.38 18.92
CA ARG A 136 -1.04 -19.62 19.48
C ARG A 136 -2.41 -19.40 20.09
N VAL A 137 -3.41 -20.12 19.61
CA VAL A 137 -4.76 -20.14 20.20
C VAL A 137 -5.00 -21.52 20.80
N GLN A 138 -5.45 -21.56 22.05
CA GLN A 138 -5.77 -22.81 22.73
C GLN A 138 -6.84 -22.62 23.80
N ALA A 139 -7.58 -23.69 24.11
CA ALA A 139 -8.48 -23.70 25.26
C ALA A 139 -7.68 -23.57 26.57
N ALA A 140 -7.97 -22.55 27.37
CA ALA A 140 -7.35 -22.36 28.68
C ALA A 140 -8.12 -23.10 29.80
N SER A 141 -9.43 -23.15 29.66
CA SER A 141 -10.38 -23.83 30.56
C SER A 141 -11.66 -24.19 29.79
N SER A 142 -12.65 -24.76 30.48
CA SER A 142 -13.97 -25.04 29.90
C SER A 142 -14.67 -23.78 29.36
N ASP A 143 -14.40 -22.62 29.94
CA ASP A 143 -15.07 -21.34 29.69
C ASP A 143 -14.18 -20.24 29.08
N ARG A 144 -12.90 -20.53 28.81
CA ARG A 144 -11.93 -19.53 28.32
C ARG A 144 -11.01 -20.05 27.21
N ILE A 145 -10.69 -19.15 26.28
CA ILE A 145 -9.67 -19.31 25.24
C ILE A 145 -8.53 -18.32 25.51
N ASN A 146 -7.29 -18.79 25.35
CA ASN A 146 -6.12 -17.94 25.39
C ASN A 146 -5.51 -17.85 23.99
N ALA A 147 -5.36 -16.62 23.49
CA ALA A 147 -4.67 -16.31 22.24
C ALA A 147 -3.40 -15.55 22.59
N THR A 148 -2.24 -16.16 22.38
CA THR A 148 -0.94 -15.49 22.60
C THR A 148 -0.38 -15.06 21.26
N ILE A 149 -0.06 -13.78 21.15
CA ILE A 149 0.67 -13.22 20.01
C ILE A 149 2.02 -12.76 20.53
N LYS A 150 3.08 -13.28 19.91
CA LYS A 150 4.46 -12.94 20.21
C LYS A 150 5.11 -12.35 18.97
N GLY A 151 5.82 -11.24 19.09
CA GLY A 151 6.50 -10.59 17.97
C GLY A 151 7.79 -9.92 18.43
N GLY A 152 8.75 -9.80 17.50
CA GLY A 152 10.02 -9.14 17.75
C GLY A 152 9.90 -7.62 17.94
N SER A 153 8.80 -7.03 17.46
CA SER A 153 8.49 -5.60 17.59
C SER A 153 6.97 -5.37 17.69
N PHE A 154 6.58 -4.11 17.89
CA PHE A 154 5.17 -3.69 17.78
C PHE A 154 4.54 -4.06 16.42
N PHE A 155 5.30 -3.95 15.33
CA PHE A 155 4.79 -4.17 13.98
C PHE A 155 4.38 -5.62 13.75
N GLY A 156 5.22 -6.58 14.18
CA GLY A 156 4.89 -8.00 14.18
C GLY A 156 3.65 -8.31 15.03
N LEU A 157 3.55 -7.74 16.24
CA LEU A 157 2.38 -7.93 17.09
C LEU A 157 1.08 -7.45 16.45
N ARG A 158 1.11 -6.29 15.80
CA ARG A 158 -0.06 -5.75 15.10
C ARG A 158 -0.44 -6.62 13.90
N HIS A 159 0.52 -7.14 13.13
CA HIS A 159 0.23 -8.13 12.07
C HIS A 159 -0.41 -9.40 12.64
N GLY A 160 0.07 -9.87 13.79
CA GLY A 160 -0.53 -11.00 14.49
C GLY A 160 -1.95 -10.75 14.98
N LEU A 161 -2.27 -9.52 15.42
CA LEU A 161 -3.64 -9.13 15.76
C LEU A 161 -4.56 -9.14 14.53
N GLU A 162 -4.05 -8.69 13.37
CA GLU A 162 -4.81 -8.73 12.12
C GLU A 162 -5.14 -10.18 11.74
N THR A 163 -4.14 -11.07 11.74
CA THR A 163 -4.33 -12.51 11.47
C THR A 163 -5.27 -13.15 12.50
N LEU A 164 -5.14 -12.85 13.79
CA LEU A 164 -6.05 -13.36 14.82
C LEU A 164 -7.50 -12.95 14.56
N SER A 165 -7.73 -11.75 14.05
CA SER A 165 -9.09 -11.28 13.74
C SER A 165 -9.72 -11.99 12.54
N GLN A 166 -8.91 -12.60 11.66
CA GLN A 166 -9.37 -13.42 10.54
C GLN A 166 -9.73 -14.86 10.97
N LEU A 167 -9.27 -15.28 12.15
CA LEU A 167 -9.62 -16.57 12.75
C LEU A 167 -10.97 -16.54 13.49
N ILE A 168 -11.68 -15.40 13.45
CA ILE A 168 -12.99 -15.21 14.05
C ILE A 168 -14.02 -15.09 12.92
N VAL A 169 -15.03 -15.96 12.95
CA VAL A 169 -16.09 -16.03 11.94
C VAL A 169 -17.47 -15.90 12.57
N TYR A 170 -18.42 -15.39 11.79
CA TYR A 170 -19.82 -15.30 12.20
C TYR A 170 -20.62 -16.48 11.62
N ASP A 171 -21.25 -17.27 12.49
CA ASP A 171 -22.21 -18.31 12.12
C ASP A 171 -23.61 -17.68 12.04
N ASP A 172 -24.01 -17.36 10.82
CA ASP A 172 -25.30 -16.77 10.47
C ASP A 172 -26.48 -17.72 10.62
N ILE A 173 -26.26 -19.04 10.58
CA ILE A 173 -27.29 -20.05 10.80
C ILE A 173 -27.73 -20.05 12.27
N ARG A 174 -26.77 -19.89 13.20
CA ARG A 174 -27.03 -19.98 14.65
C ARG A 174 -27.00 -18.64 15.38
N ASN A 175 -26.58 -17.58 14.70
CA ASN A 175 -26.31 -16.26 15.25
C ASN A 175 -25.24 -16.30 16.37
N HIS A 176 -24.09 -16.90 16.07
CA HIS A 176 -22.97 -17.08 17.00
C HIS A 176 -21.65 -16.51 16.44
N MET A 177 -20.85 -15.92 17.32
CA MET A 177 -19.43 -15.64 17.02
C MET A 177 -18.58 -16.87 17.35
N LEU A 178 -17.73 -17.27 16.42
CA LEU A 178 -16.87 -18.44 16.52
C LEU A 178 -15.40 -18.05 16.34
N ILE A 179 -14.49 -18.70 17.05
CA ILE A 179 -13.04 -18.60 16.84
C ILE A 179 -12.44 -19.99 16.58
N VAL A 180 -11.42 -20.07 15.75
CA VAL A 180 -10.61 -21.29 15.60
C VAL A 180 -9.97 -21.66 16.93
N ARG A 181 -10.16 -22.91 17.40
CA ARG A 181 -9.89 -23.29 18.79
C ARG A 181 -8.41 -23.56 19.07
N ASP A 182 -7.76 -24.26 18.14
CA ASP A 182 -6.40 -24.78 18.30
C ASP A 182 -5.60 -24.28 17.11
N VAL A 183 -4.71 -23.30 17.35
CA VAL A 183 -3.96 -22.60 16.29
C VAL A 183 -2.50 -22.52 16.66
N SER A 184 -1.63 -22.76 15.69
CA SER A 184 -0.19 -22.47 15.74
C SER A 184 0.21 -21.85 14.40
N ILE A 185 0.59 -20.56 14.41
CA ILE A 185 1.02 -19.86 13.19
C ILE A 185 2.34 -19.17 13.46
N SER A 186 3.34 -19.42 12.63
CA SER A 186 4.56 -18.63 12.52
C SER A 186 4.54 -17.88 11.20
N ASP A 187 4.83 -16.59 11.21
CA ASP A 187 4.69 -15.78 9.99
C ASP A 187 5.65 -14.60 9.96
N LYS A 188 6.05 -14.20 8.74
CA LYS A 188 6.84 -13.00 8.44
C LYS A 188 6.74 -12.67 6.95
N PRO A 189 6.85 -11.40 6.55
CA PRO A 189 6.86 -11.04 5.14
C PRO A 189 8.14 -11.50 4.44
N VAL A 190 8.06 -11.76 3.12
CA VAL A 190 9.21 -11.97 2.24
C VAL A 190 9.91 -10.63 1.95
N TYR A 191 9.15 -9.57 1.68
CA TYR A 191 9.67 -8.26 1.31
C TYR A 191 9.36 -7.18 2.36
N PRO A 192 10.33 -6.32 2.71
CA PRO A 192 10.14 -5.25 3.70
C PRO A 192 9.34 -4.04 3.19
N TYR A 193 9.25 -3.83 1.88
CA TYR A 193 8.49 -2.72 1.28
C TYR A 193 7.23 -3.24 0.57
N ARG A 194 6.05 -2.89 1.08
CA ARG A 194 4.76 -3.35 0.52
C ARG A 194 3.82 -2.17 0.38
N GLY A 195 3.85 -1.55 -0.80
CA GLY A 195 3.41 -0.19 -1.03
C GLY A 195 2.06 -0.02 -1.73
N VAL A 196 1.45 1.13 -1.49
CA VAL A 196 0.49 1.78 -2.41
C VAL A 196 0.95 3.21 -2.62
N LEU A 197 1.13 3.62 -3.87
CA LEU A 197 1.28 5.01 -4.27
C LEU A 197 -0.09 5.61 -4.49
N LEU A 198 -0.32 6.77 -3.87
CA LEU A 198 -1.48 7.61 -4.13
C LEU A 198 -1.03 9.00 -4.57
N ASP A 199 -1.31 9.30 -5.83
CA ASP A 199 -1.21 10.64 -6.38
C ASP A 199 -2.38 11.46 -5.87
N THR A 200 -2.07 12.55 -5.18
CA THR A 200 -3.06 13.48 -4.63
C THR A 200 -2.94 14.90 -5.18
N SER A 201 -2.16 15.04 -6.26
CA SER A 201 -1.95 16.29 -6.97
C SER A 201 -2.83 16.38 -8.21
N ARG A 202 -2.87 15.33 -9.04
CA ARG A 202 -3.72 15.32 -10.26
C ARG A 202 -5.20 15.44 -9.92
N ASN A 203 -5.59 14.91 -8.77
CA ASN A 203 -6.87 15.15 -8.13
C ASN A 203 -6.73 15.07 -6.61
N PHE A 204 -7.58 15.81 -5.90
CA PHE A 204 -7.53 15.88 -4.44
C PHE A 204 -8.24 14.70 -3.77
N TYR A 205 -7.68 14.21 -2.66
CA TYR A 205 -8.25 13.16 -1.83
C TYR A 205 -8.56 13.67 -0.43
N SER A 206 -9.73 13.35 0.10
CA SER A 206 -10.06 13.69 1.48
C SER A 206 -9.17 12.91 2.46
N ILE A 207 -8.82 13.53 3.59
CA ILE A 207 -8.08 12.86 4.66
C ILE A 207 -8.80 11.60 5.15
N ASP A 208 -10.14 11.63 5.20
CA ASP A 208 -10.94 10.47 5.57
C ASP A 208 -10.79 9.31 4.58
N SER A 209 -10.78 9.60 3.26
CA SER A 209 -10.49 8.58 2.25
C SER A 209 -9.07 8.03 2.36
N ILE A 210 -8.07 8.86 2.67
CA ILE A 210 -6.69 8.42 2.88
C ILE A 210 -6.61 7.49 4.11
N LYS A 211 -7.27 7.84 5.22
CA LYS A 211 -7.33 6.98 6.41
C LYS A 211 -8.04 5.65 6.12
N ALA A 212 -9.13 5.67 5.35
CA ALA A 212 -9.82 4.45 4.92
C ALA A 212 -8.90 3.53 4.09
N THR A 213 -8.08 4.11 3.20
CA THR A 213 -7.03 3.37 2.48
C THR A 213 -6.06 2.70 3.45
N ILE A 214 -5.55 3.44 4.44
CA ILE A 214 -4.60 2.91 5.43
C ILE A 214 -5.23 1.78 6.27
N ASP A 215 -6.52 1.87 6.60
CA ASP A 215 -7.25 0.77 7.27
C ASP A 215 -7.25 -0.50 6.43
N ALA A 216 -7.54 -0.38 5.13
CA ALA A 216 -7.57 -1.50 4.20
C ALA A 216 -6.17 -2.06 3.93
N MET A 217 -5.14 -1.21 3.81
CA MET A 217 -3.73 -1.61 3.73
C MET A 217 -3.32 -2.46 4.94
N ALA A 218 -3.64 -1.98 6.14
CA ALA A 218 -3.33 -2.68 7.39
C ALA A 218 -4.04 -4.02 7.49
N ALA A 219 -5.28 -4.13 6.98
CA ALA A 219 -6.06 -5.37 6.97
C ALA A 219 -5.41 -6.50 6.15
N VAL A 220 -4.59 -6.15 5.16
CA VAL A 220 -3.85 -7.11 4.32
C VAL A 220 -2.34 -7.01 4.49
N LYS A 221 -1.86 -6.32 5.53
CA LYS A 221 -0.43 -6.22 5.92
C LYS A 221 0.48 -5.46 4.93
N LEU A 222 -0.08 -4.61 4.05
CA LEU A 222 0.70 -3.58 3.36
C LEU A 222 1.23 -2.57 4.40
N ASN A 223 2.43 -2.04 4.18
CA ASN A 223 3.15 -1.28 5.21
C ASN A 223 3.74 0.06 4.73
N THR A 224 3.58 0.44 3.47
CA THR A 224 4.03 1.76 2.99
C THR A 224 2.91 2.44 2.19
N PHE A 225 2.51 3.62 2.65
CA PHE A 225 1.67 4.54 1.91
C PHE A 225 2.59 5.60 1.30
N HIS A 226 2.87 5.45 0.01
CA HIS A 226 3.65 6.41 -0.75
C HIS A 226 2.73 7.54 -1.21
N TRP A 227 2.94 8.72 -0.66
CA TRP A 227 2.11 9.88 -0.88
C TRP A 227 2.78 10.82 -1.89
N HIS A 228 2.39 10.66 -3.15
CA HIS A 228 2.70 11.59 -4.23
C HIS A 228 1.83 12.84 -4.06
N ILE A 229 2.37 13.84 -3.35
CA ILE A 229 1.57 14.94 -2.80
C ILE A 229 1.60 16.22 -3.66
N THR A 230 2.49 16.31 -4.64
CA THR A 230 2.62 17.48 -5.54
C THR A 230 2.96 17.03 -6.95
N ASP A 231 2.41 17.74 -7.94
CA ASP A 231 2.71 17.59 -9.37
C ASP A 231 2.49 18.96 -10.07
N SER A 232 2.63 19.01 -11.39
CA SER A 232 2.32 20.14 -12.25
C SER A 232 0.88 20.66 -12.12
N GLN A 233 -0.09 19.78 -11.87
CA GLN A 233 -1.52 20.13 -11.83
C GLN A 233 -1.96 20.79 -10.52
N SER A 234 -1.35 20.48 -9.37
CA SER A 234 -1.63 21.18 -8.12
C SER A 234 -0.54 21.06 -7.05
N PHE A 235 -0.56 22.00 -6.10
CA PHE A 235 0.28 22.00 -4.90
C PHE A 235 -0.61 22.06 -3.65
N PRO A 236 -1.13 20.93 -3.15
CA PRO A 236 -2.00 20.91 -1.97
C PRO A 236 -1.24 20.95 -0.63
N PHE A 237 0.07 20.75 -0.62
CA PHE A 237 0.90 20.68 0.59
C PHE A 237 1.19 22.06 1.19
N GLU A 238 0.90 22.30 2.47
CA GLU A 238 1.18 23.61 3.09
C GLU A 238 2.64 23.75 3.57
N VAL A 239 3.40 24.64 2.93
CA VAL A 239 4.77 25.01 3.35
C VAL A 239 4.76 26.36 4.06
N SER A 240 4.97 26.38 5.38
CA SER A 240 4.81 27.62 6.16
C SER A 240 5.75 28.75 5.76
N LYS A 241 6.97 28.39 5.32
CA LYS A 241 7.96 29.37 4.84
C LYS A 241 7.74 29.81 3.40
N ARG A 242 7.01 29.03 2.61
CA ARG A 242 6.69 29.28 1.20
C ARG A 242 5.17 29.16 0.97
N PRO A 243 4.34 29.92 1.70
CA PRO A 243 2.89 29.70 1.74
C PRO A 243 2.19 29.98 0.40
N GLN A 244 2.87 30.71 -0.51
CA GLN A 244 2.34 30.99 -1.84
C GLN A 244 2.23 29.73 -2.71
N LEU A 245 3.07 28.71 -2.48
CA LEU A 245 3.02 27.46 -3.24
C LEU A 245 1.63 26.83 -3.15
N ALA A 246 1.14 26.59 -1.92
CA ALA A 246 -0.20 26.05 -1.73
C ALA A 246 -1.31 27.05 -2.06
N LYS A 247 -1.12 28.34 -1.69
CA LYS A 247 -2.14 29.37 -1.89
C LYS A 247 -2.49 29.58 -3.37
N ILE A 248 -1.52 29.44 -4.26
CA ILE A 248 -1.69 29.59 -5.70
C ILE A 248 -1.93 28.22 -6.35
N GLY A 249 -1.22 27.18 -5.89
CA GLY A 249 -1.20 25.88 -6.54
C GLY A 249 -2.28 24.91 -6.14
N ALA A 250 -2.94 25.06 -4.98
CA ALA A 250 -4.02 24.18 -4.59
C ALA A 250 -5.28 24.43 -5.45
N TYR A 251 -6.01 23.36 -5.78
CA TYR A 251 -7.28 23.48 -6.53
C TYR A 251 -8.31 24.40 -5.88
N SER A 252 -8.31 24.47 -4.55
CA SER A 252 -9.09 25.43 -3.78
C SER A 252 -8.53 25.58 -2.37
N PRO A 253 -8.89 26.63 -1.62
CA PRO A 253 -8.48 26.79 -0.23
C PRO A 253 -8.91 25.64 0.71
N ALA A 254 -9.90 24.83 0.33
CA ALA A 254 -10.35 23.68 1.09
C ALA A 254 -9.67 22.37 0.67
N LYS A 255 -8.97 22.36 -0.46
CA LYS A 255 -8.26 21.19 -1.02
C LYS A 255 -6.77 21.29 -0.74
N VAL A 256 -6.44 21.39 0.55
CA VAL A 256 -5.07 21.49 1.06
C VAL A 256 -4.83 20.46 2.16
N TYR A 257 -3.58 20.02 2.29
CA TYR A 257 -3.12 19.17 3.37
C TYR A 257 -2.33 20.01 4.37
N THR A 258 -3.01 20.40 5.45
CA THR A 258 -2.40 21.14 6.55
C THR A 258 -1.42 20.25 7.33
N LYS A 259 -0.47 20.85 8.05
CA LYS A 259 0.45 20.10 8.91
C LYS A 259 -0.27 19.17 9.89
N GLN A 260 -1.35 19.67 10.51
CA GLN A 260 -2.14 18.89 11.46
C GLN A 260 -2.80 17.68 10.79
N ALA A 261 -3.34 17.86 9.59
CA ALA A 261 -3.95 16.78 8.84
C ALA A 261 -2.93 15.70 8.43
N ILE A 262 -1.74 16.11 8.00
CA ILE A 262 -0.65 15.18 7.64
C ILE A 262 -0.17 14.42 8.88
N GLN A 263 0.09 15.12 9.99
CA GLN A 263 0.49 14.48 11.25
C GLN A 263 -0.56 13.48 11.75
N GLU A 264 -1.85 13.80 11.57
CA GLU A 264 -2.92 12.87 11.89
C GLU A 264 -2.86 11.61 11.03
N VAL A 265 -2.64 11.73 9.71
CA VAL A 265 -2.46 10.58 8.80
C VAL A 265 -1.21 9.76 9.15
N VAL A 266 -0.11 10.42 9.49
CA VAL A 266 1.16 9.77 9.87
C VAL A 266 1.00 8.96 11.16
N GLU A 267 0.37 9.53 12.19
CA GLU A 267 0.09 8.80 13.44
C GLU A 267 -0.94 7.68 13.20
N TYR A 268 -1.96 7.93 12.37
CA TYR A 268 -2.95 6.92 12.00
C TYR A 268 -2.31 5.72 11.30
N GLY A 269 -1.33 5.97 10.43
CA GLY A 269 -0.49 4.98 9.78
C GLY A 269 0.41 4.24 10.77
N LEU A 270 1.05 4.95 11.70
CA LEU A 270 1.95 4.36 12.69
C LEU A 270 1.25 3.29 13.55
N VAL A 271 0.07 3.59 14.11
CA VAL A 271 -0.75 2.63 14.87
C VAL A 271 -1.11 1.39 14.03
N ARG A 272 -1.14 1.55 12.71
CA ARG A 272 -1.45 0.51 11.72
C ARG A 272 -0.23 -0.14 11.10
N GLY A 273 0.98 0.23 11.54
CA GLY A 273 2.24 -0.24 10.96
C GLY A 273 2.36 0.08 9.47
N VAL A 274 1.80 1.21 9.05
CA VAL A 274 1.90 1.77 7.70
C VAL A 274 2.74 3.04 7.78
N ARG A 275 3.94 2.98 7.20
CA ARG A 275 4.80 4.13 6.96
C ARG A 275 4.12 5.07 5.98
N VAL A 276 4.13 6.38 6.26
CA VAL A 276 3.69 7.40 5.30
C VAL A 276 4.94 8.01 4.68
N LEU A 277 5.22 7.64 3.43
CA LEU A 277 6.41 8.04 2.68
C LEU A 277 6.05 9.21 1.75
N PRO A 278 6.51 10.43 2.01
CA PRO A 278 6.25 11.57 1.13
C PRO A 278 7.13 11.52 -0.11
N GLU A 279 6.57 12.03 -1.20
CA GLU A 279 7.28 12.38 -2.41
C GLU A 279 7.18 13.87 -2.69
N PHE A 280 8.30 14.46 -3.09
CA PHE A 280 8.30 15.71 -3.84
C PHE A 280 8.96 15.44 -5.19
N ASP A 281 8.15 15.34 -6.24
CA ASP A 281 8.67 15.05 -7.57
C ASP A 281 9.42 16.24 -8.15
N ALA A 282 10.63 15.99 -8.63
CA ALA A 282 11.47 16.99 -9.25
C ALA A 282 12.54 16.35 -10.17
N PRO A 283 13.02 17.07 -11.21
CA PRO A 283 12.70 18.46 -11.55
C PRO A 283 11.55 18.63 -12.55
N ALA A 284 10.98 17.54 -13.08
CA ALA A 284 9.73 17.57 -13.84
C ALA A 284 8.54 17.65 -12.88
N HIS A 285 7.31 17.47 -13.39
CA HIS A 285 6.11 17.36 -12.55
C HIS A 285 5.95 18.55 -11.57
N VAL A 286 6.25 19.76 -12.05
CA VAL A 286 6.05 21.01 -11.30
C VAL A 286 5.37 22.07 -12.16
N GLY A 287 4.52 22.90 -11.55
CA GLY A 287 3.78 23.90 -12.31
C GLY A 287 2.98 24.82 -11.41
N GLU A 288 1.73 24.43 -11.13
CA GLU A 288 0.85 25.19 -10.24
C GLU A 288 1.51 25.42 -8.86
N GLY A 289 1.42 26.66 -8.35
CA GLY A 289 2.06 27.11 -7.12
C GLY A 289 3.38 27.87 -7.33
N TRP A 290 4.06 27.66 -8.46
CA TRP A 290 5.36 28.28 -8.74
C TRP A 290 5.29 29.56 -9.57
N GLN A 291 4.09 30.07 -9.86
CA GLN A 291 3.91 31.32 -10.58
C GLN A 291 4.62 32.49 -9.87
N ASP A 292 5.10 33.44 -10.67
CA ASP A 292 5.81 34.65 -10.23
C ASP A 292 7.16 34.42 -9.52
N THR A 293 7.59 33.16 -9.33
CA THR A 293 8.89 32.85 -8.71
C THR A 293 10.08 32.99 -9.68
N GLY A 294 9.84 32.80 -10.99
CA GLY A 294 10.92 32.68 -11.98
C GLY A 294 11.73 31.38 -11.88
N LEU A 295 11.27 30.40 -11.08
CA LEU A 295 11.97 29.15 -10.79
C LEU A 295 11.52 27.97 -11.66
N THR A 296 10.48 28.14 -12.48
CA THR A 296 9.99 27.13 -13.43
C THR A 296 10.10 27.60 -14.87
N VAL A 297 10.30 26.67 -15.79
CA VAL A 297 10.23 26.87 -17.24
C VAL A 297 9.14 25.99 -17.84
N CYS A 298 8.65 26.37 -19.03
CA CYS A 298 7.65 25.64 -19.80
C CYS A 298 6.29 25.43 -19.13
N PHE A 299 5.99 26.14 -18.03
CA PHE A 299 4.70 26.01 -17.38
C PHE A 299 3.58 26.38 -18.36
N LYS A 300 2.67 25.43 -18.65
CA LYS A 300 1.60 25.55 -19.66
C LYS A 300 2.11 25.86 -21.08
N ALA A 301 3.31 25.39 -21.43
CA ALA A 301 3.85 25.54 -22.79
C ALA A 301 3.00 24.81 -23.84
N GLU A 302 2.78 25.46 -24.98
CA GLU A 302 1.98 24.92 -26.09
C GLU A 302 2.78 24.86 -27.41
N PRO A 303 2.58 23.85 -28.27
CA PRO A 303 1.75 22.66 -28.02
C PRO A 303 2.42 21.74 -26.99
N TRP A 304 1.69 21.35 -25.95
CA TRP A 304 2.25 20.63 -24.79
C TRP A 304 3.01 19.35 -25.17
N ALA A 305 2.52 18.61 -26.17
CA ALA A 305 3.11 17.35 -26.64
C ALA A 305 4.54 17.50 -27.21
N LYS A 306 5.03 18.73 -27.43
CA LYS A 306 6.44 18.98 -27.78
C LYS A 306 7.36 19.03 -26.56
N TYR A 307 6.82 19.37 -25.39
CA TYR A 307 7.59 19.78 -24.22
C TYR A 307 7.42 18.86 -23.02
N CYS A 308 6.35 18.06 -22.94
CA CYS A 308 6.08 17.15 -21.83
C CYS A 308 5.24 15.95 -22.28
N VAL A 309 5.12 14.95 -21.40
CA VAL A 309 4.33 13.73 -21.62
C VAL A 309 2.82 13.97 -21.49
N GLU A 310 2.43 14.88 -20.61
CA GLU A 310 1.03 15.27 -20.41
C GLU A 310 0.89 16.75 -19.99
N PRO A 311 -0.25 17.41 -20.29
CA PRO A 311 -0.49 18.78 -19.87
C PRO A 311 -0.94 18.88 -18.39
N PRO A 312 -0.60 19.99 -17.69
CA PRO A 312 0.24 21.08 -18.16
C PRO A 312 1.73 20.71 -18.10
N CYS A 313 2.50 21.11 -19.11
CA CYS A 313 3.96 21.04 -18.99
C CYS A 313 4.45 21.95 -17.84
N GLY A 314 5.64 21.65 -17.32
CA GLY A 314 6.40 22.52 -16.43
C GLY A 314 7.58 21.78 -15.79
N GLN A 315 8.71 22.47 -15.65
CA GLN A 315 9.91 21.92 -15.00
C GLN A 315 10.61 23.00 -14.17
N LEU A 316 11.29 22.60 -13.10
CA LEU A 316 12.17 23.48 -12.35
C LEU A 316 13.33 23.97 -13.25
N ASN A 317 13.82 25.17 -12.97
CA ASN A 317 14.99 25.76 -13.59
C ASN A 317 16.23 25.55 -12.69
N PRO A 318 17.10 24.56 -12.96
CA PRO A 318 18.20 24.21 -12.06
C PRO A 318 19.30 25.27 -11.94
N THR A 319 19.32 26.26 -12.83
CA THR A 319 20.38 27.28 -12.88
C THR A 319 20.19 28.37 -11.82
N ARG A 320 19.01 28.44 -11.20
CA ARG A 320 18.67 29.42 -10.18
C ARG A 320 19.06 28.91 -8.80
N GLU A 321 19.97 29.60 -8.12
CA GLU A 321 20.37 29.21 -6.75
C GLU A 321 19.22 29.31 -5.73
N GLU A 322 18.34 30.29 -5.90
CA GLU A 322 17.14 30.48 -5.06
C GLU A 322 16.23 29.24 -5.07
N LEU A 323 16.23 28.46 -6.16
CA LEU A 323 15.46 27.21 -6.23
C LEU A 323 15.79 26.28 -5.07
N TYR A 324 17.07 26.11 -4.77
CA TYR A 324 17.51 25.18 -3.74
C TYR A 324 17.19 25.70 -2.33
N GLU A 325 16.91 26.99 -2.15
CA GLU A 325 16.35 27.53 -0.90
C GLU A 325 14.88 27.16 -0.75
N TYR A 326 14.10 27.19 -1.83
CA TYR A 326 12.71 26.69 -1.83
C TYR A 326 12.66 25.20 -1.53
N LEU A 327 13.51 24.40 -2.20
CA LEU A 327 13.58 22.96 -1.96
C LEU A 327 13.98 22.65 -0.50
N GLU A 328 14.95 23.35 0.07
CA GLU A 328 15.31 23.19 1.48
C GLU A 328 14.13 23.47 2.42
N ASP A 329 13.36 24.53 2.16
CA ASP A 329 12.19 24.87 2.96
C ASP A 329 11.04 23.85 2.80
N ILE A 330 10.80 23.35 1.59
CA ILE A 330 9.80 22.31 1.30
C ILE A 330 10.18 21.01 2.01
N TYR A 331 11.42 20.53 1.82
CA TYR A 331 11.89 19.28 2.41
C TYR A 331 11.94 19.36 3.93
N LYS A 332 12.26 20.51 4.50
CA LYS A 332 12.22 20.70 5.96
C LYS A 332 10.79 20.58 6.49
N GLU A 333 9.82 21.20 5.81
CA GLU A 333 8.41 21.05 6.20
C GLU A 333 7.97 19.58 6.10
N MET A 334 8.37 18.86 5.05
CA MET A 334 8.06 17.43 4.93
C MET A 334 8.72 16.61 6.04
N ALA A 335 10.00 16.85 6.33
CA ALA A 335 10.72 16.17 7.41
C ALA A 335 10.06 16.37 8.78
N ASP A 336 9.52 17.58 9.03
CA ASP A 336 8.87 17.94 10.29
C ASP A 336 7.53 17.19 10.51
N VAL A 337 6.82 16.79 9.44
CA VAL A 337 5.47 16.18 9.54
C VAL A 337 5.40 14.70 9.20
N PHE A 338 6.29 14.16 8.35
CA PHE A 338 6.16 12.78 7.82
C PHE A 338 6.92 11.70 8.61
N ASN A 339 7.89 12.04 9.47
CA ASN A 339 8.66 11.10 10.31
C ASN A 339 9.02 9.75 9.62
N THR A 340 9.58 9.83 8.41
CA THR A 340 9.91 8.69 7.54
C THR A 340 11.41 8.35 7.59
N ASP A 341 11.76 7.12 7.25
CA ASP A 341 13.13 6.59 7.12
C ASP A 341 13.67 6.63 5.68
N MET A 342 12.84 7.00 4.70
CA MET A 342 13.20 7.18 3.29
C MET A 342 12.52 8.43 2.73
N PHE A 343 13.00 8.95 1.59
CA PHE A 343 12.37 10.09 0.91
C PHE A 343 12.30 9.84 -0.60
N HIS A 344 11.13 10.02 -1.22
CA HIS A 344 10.98 9.90 -2.67
C HIS A 344 11.17 11.27 -3.32
N MET A 345 12.02 11.35 -4.34
CA MET A 345 12.35 12.60 -5.05
C MET A 345 11.85 12.61 -6.50
N GLY A 346 11.10 11.57 -6.89
CA GLY A 346 10.51 11.43 -8.22
C GLY A 346 11.57 11.20 -9.28
N GLY A 347 11.78 12.20 -10.15
CA GLY A 347 12.83 12.14 -11.16
C GLY A 347 12.45 11.29 -12.36
N ASP A 348 11.19 11.32 -12.72
CA ASP A 348 10.63 10.79 -13.95
C ASP A 348 10.50 11.87 -15.04
N GLU A 349 10.36 11.40 -16.28
CA GLU A 349 9.88 12.15 -17.46
C GLU A 349 10.46 13.55 -17.76
N VAL A 350 11.67 13.86 -17.28
CA VAL A 350 12.37 15.11 -17.59
C VAL A 350 12.56 15.28 -19.10
N SER A 351 12.04 16.39 -19.62
CA SER A 351 12.11 16.78 -21.02
C SER A 351 13.29 17.73 -21.27
N GLU A 352 14.22 17.27 -22.11
CA GLU A 352 15.35 18.09 -22.55
C GLU A 352 14.87 19.23 -23.45
N ARG A 353 13.77 19.04 -24.18
CA ARG A 353 13.18 20.07 -25.05
C ARG A 353 12.63 21.24 -24.24
N CYS A 354 12.05 20.96 -23.08
CA CYS A 354 11.61 22.02 -22.18
C CYS A 354 12.79 22.87 -21.72
N TRP A 355 13.81 22.26 -21.14
CA TRP A 355 15.01 22.99 -20.71
C TRP A 355 15.72 23.72 -21.86
N ASN A 356 15.83 23.08 -23.02
CA ASN A 356 16.44 23.69 -24.19
C ASN A 356 15.62 24.84 -24.81
N SER A 357 14.39 25.09 -24.36
CA SER A 357 13.61 26.26 -24.78
C SER A 357 13.92 27.53 -23.98
N SER A 358 14.64 27.40 -22.85
CA SER A 358 15.02 28.52 -21.99
C SER A 358 16.39 29.07 -22.37
N GLU A 359 16.44 30.33 -22.80
CA GLU A 359 17.71 31.03 -23.08
C GLU A 359 18.63 31.07 -21.85
N GLU A 360 18.06 31.22 -20.65
CA GLU A 360 18.83 31.22 -19.41
C GLU A 360 19.55 29.88 -19.19
N ILE A 361 18.85 28.77 -19.42
CA ILE A 361 19.41 27.42 -19.26
C ILE A 361 20.49 27.17 -20.31
N GLN A 362 20.23 27.51 -21.58
CA GLN A 362 21.23 27.38 -22.65
C GLN A 362 22.50 28.16 -22.31
N ASN A 363 22.37 29.42 -21.86
CA ASN A 363 23.50 30.25 -21.49
C ASN A 363 24.29 29.65 -20.32
N PHE A 364 23.62 29.13 -19.28
CA PHE A 364 24.28 28.46 -18.16
C PHE A 364 25.07 27.23 -18.63
N MET A 365 24.49 26.38 -19.48
CA MET A 365 25.16 25.19 -20.00
C MET A 365 26.41 25.56 -20.80
N LEU A 366 26.29 26.53 -21.72
CA LEU A 366 27.41 26.99 -22.55
C LEU A 366 28.53 27.64 -21.71
N GLN A 367 28.18 28.43 -20.68
CA GLN A 367 29.16 29.00 -19.73
C GLN A 367 29.93 27.92 -18.96
N ASN A 368 29.28 26.79 -18.66
CA ASN A 368 29.91 25.62 -18.04
C ASN A 368 30.55 24.66 -19.05
N ARG A 369 30.65 25.05 -20.33
CA ARG A 369 31.23 24.26 -21.43
C ARG A 369 30.50 22.92 -21.66
N TRP A 370 29.19 22.91 -21.48
CA TRP A 370 28.33 21.81 -21.89
C TRP A 370 27.62 22.18 -23.19
N ASP A 371 27.45 21.19 -24.07
CA ASP A 371 26.73 21.37 -25.33
C ASP A 371 25.20 21.41 -25.08
N LEU A 372 24.42 21.63 -26.14
CA LEU A 372 22.94 21.64 -26.08
C LEU A 372 22.34 20.36 -26.67
N ASP A 373 23.05 19.24 -26.51
CA ASP A 373 22.59 17.91 -26.90
C ASP A 373 21.94 17.16 -25.73
N LYS A 374 21.28 16.05 -26.05
CA LYS A 374 20.55 15.23 -25.06
C LYS A 374 21.45 14.80 -23.89
N ALA A 375 22.67 14.36 -24.19
CA ALA A 375 23.63 13.88 -23.18
C ALA A 375 24.06 15.01 -22.22
N SER A 376 24.16 16.24 -22.69
CA SER A 376 24.53 17.39 -21.87
C SER A 376 23.41 17.82 -20.92
N PHE A 377 22.14 17.65 -21.28
CA PHE A 377 21.02 17.86 -20.36
C PHE A 377 20.99 16.85 -19.20
N LEU A 378 21.54 15.64 -19.35
CA LEU A 378 21.75 14.75 -18.20
C LEU A 378 22.75 15.33 -17.19
N LYS A 379 23.77 16.09 -17.64
CA LYS A 379 24.70 16.78 -16.71
C LYS A 379 23.97 17.86 -15.92
N LEU A 380 23.05 18.58 -16.55
CA LEU A 380 22.19 19.56 -15.88
C LEU A 380 21.26 18.88 -14.88
N TRP A 381 20.68 17.73 -15.22
CA TRP A 381 19.88 16.95 -14.29
C TRP A 381 20.70 16.44 -13.12
N ASN A 382 21.88 15.89 -13.36
CA ASN A 382 22.79 15.49 -12.28
C ASN A 382 23.16 16.66 -11.37
N TYR A 383 23.42 17.85 -11.94
CA TYR A 383 23.66 19.08 -11.18
C TYR A 383 22.48 19.43 -10.27
N PHE A 384 21.26 19.37 -10.80
CA PHE A 384 20.03 19.54 -10.03
C PHE A 384 19.94 18.52 -8.88
N GLN A 385 20.00 17.24 -9.22
CA GLN A 385 19.76 16.13 -8.30
C GLN A 385 20.76 16.12 -7.15
N THR A 386 22.04 16.37 -7.45
CA THR A 386 23.10 16.47 -6.44
C THR A 386 22.81 17.57 -5.41
N LYS A 387 22.38 18.74 -5.88
CA LYS A 387 22.04 19.87 -5.00
C LYS A 387 20.74 19.62 -4.22
N ALA A 388 19.72 19.08 -4.87
CA ALA A 388 18.45 18.76 -4.21
C ALA A 388 18.65 17.68 -3.13
N GLN A 389 19.46 16.66 -3.39
CA GLN A 389 19.85 15.63 -2.41
C GLN A 389 20.52 16.23 -1.16
N ASP A 390 21.47 17.16 -1.34
CA ASP A 390 22.10 17.87 -0.22
C ASP A 390 21.07 18.60 0.64
N LYS A 391 20.08 19.26 0.01
CA LYS A 391 18.98 19.91 0.71
C LYS A 391 18.09 18.91 1.45
N ALA A 392 17.80 17.75 0.86
CA ALA A 392 17.04 16.71 1.53
C ALA A 392 17.78 16.18 2.76
N TYR A 393 19.06 15.84 2.65
CA TYR A 393 19.86 15.39 3.80
C TYR A 393 19.94 16.42 4.91
N LYS A 394 20.07 17.71 4.54
CA LYS A 394 20.04 18.80 5.51
C LYS A 394 18.68 18.94 6.19
N ALA A 395 17.59 18.83 5.44
CA ALA A 395 16.23 18.93 5.96
C ALA A 395 15.90 17.80 6.96
N PHE A 396 16.22 16.56 6.61
CA PHE A 396 16.01 15.40 7.49
C PHE A 396 17.07 15.27 8.60
N GLY A 397 18.12 16.09 8.57
CA GLY A 397 19.20 16.11 9.57
C GLY A 397 20.09 14.86 9.56
N LYS A 398 19.96 14.01 8.54
CA LYS A 398 20.71 12.75 8.36
C LYS A 398 20.70 12.35 6.89
N LYS A 399 21.67 11.52 6.49
CA LYS A 399 21.52 10.73 5.26
C LYS A 399 20.42 9.70 5.46
N LEU A 400 19.59 9.52 4.44
CA LEU A 400 18.53 8.52 4.37
C LEU A 400 18.41 8.05 2.91
N PRO A 401 17.94 6.82 2.64
CA PRO A 401 17.76 6.37 1.26
C PRO A 401 16.80 7.28 0.49
N ILE A 402 17.22 7.66 -0.71
CA ILE A 402 16.43 8.44 -1.65
C ILE A 402 15.89 7.50 -2.72
N ILE A 403 14.62 7.66 -3.08
CA ILE A 403 14.01 6.88 -4.16
C ILE A 403 13.87 7.78 -5.40
N LEU A 404 14.24 7.24 -6.56
CA LEU A 404 13.98 7.83 -7.87
C LEU A 404 13.30 6.82 -8.78
N TRP A 405 12.44 7.29 -9.69
CA TRP A 405 11.85 6.47 -10.73
C TRP A 405 12.88 6.01 -11.76
N THR A 406 12.60 4.89 -12.43
CA THR A 406 13.31 4.55 -13.67
C THR A 406 13.11 5.65 -14.71
N SER A 407 14.20 6.24 -15.17
CA SER A 407 14.19 7.33 -16.14
C SER A 407 15.47 7.35 -16.99
N THR A 408 15.62 8.36 -17.85
CA THR A 408 16.86 8.56 -18.59
C THR A 408 18.06 8.74 -17.64
N LEU A 409 17.90 9.34 -16.45
CA LEU A 409 19.01 9.51 -15.49
C LEU A 409 19.47 8.17 -14.90
N THR A 410 18.52 7.29 -14.60
CA THR A 410 18.75 6.00 -13.94
C THR A 410 18.98 4.86 -14.94
N ASP A 411 19.24 5.15 -16.21
CA ASP A 411 19.54 4.13 -17.20
C ASP A 411 20.77 3.33 -16.78
N HIS A 412 20.63 2.00 -16.73
CA HIS A 412 21.68 1.12 -16.22
C HIS A 412 23.00 1.23 -16.99
N THR A 413 23.03 1.76 -18.20
CA THR A 413 24.29 1.88 -18.96
C THR A 413 25.23 2.96 -18.42
N HIS A 414 24.69 3.92 -17.65
CA HIS A 414 25.46 5.06 -17.17
C HIS A 414 25.06 5.58 -15.78
N VAL A 415 24.10 4.94 -15.10
CA VAL A 415 23.60 5.36 -13.77
C VAL A 415 24.71 5.63 -12.75
N ASP A 416 25.77 4.82 -12.73
CA ASP A 416 26.90 4.95 -11.78
C ASP A 416 27.75 6.20 -12.00
N HIS A 417 27.56 6.92 -13.11
CA HIS A 417 28.19 8.23 -13.30
C HIS A 417 27.51 9.34 -12.51
N PHE A 418 26.28 9.10 -12.04
CA PHE A 418 25.41 10.11 -11.43
C PHE A 418 24.96 9.72 -10.03
N LEU A 419 24.62 8.44 -9.82
CA LEU A 419 23.99 7.95 -8.60
C LEU A 419 24.87 6.87 -7.94
N ASP A 420 24.75 6.75 -6.62
CA ASP A 420 25.33 5.66 -5.83
C ASP A 420 24.19 4.76 -5.32
N LYS A 421 24.28 3.45 -5.56
CA LYS A 421 23.33 2.42 -5.12
C LYS A 421 23.11 2.37 -3.59
N ASP A 422 24.06 2.87 -2.80
CA ASP A 422 23.96 2.88 -1.34
C ASP A 422 23.09 4.06 -0.87
N ASP A 423 23.10 5.17 -1.61
CA ASP A 423 22.29 6.36 -1.36
C ASP A 423 20.92 6.30 -2.06
N TYR A 424 20.83 5.64 -3.23
CA TYR A 424 19.63 5.61 -4.08
C TYR A 424 18.98 4.22 -4.21
N ILE A 425 17.66 4.18 -4.09
CA ILE A 425 16.76 3.08 -4.45
C ILE A 425 16.06 3.47 -5.76
N ILE A 426 15.86 2.51 -6.66
CA ILE A 426 15.19 2.78 -7.95
C ILE A 426 13.78 2.16 -7.95
N GLN A 427 12.76 2.98 -8.13
CA GLN A 427 11.39 2.52 -8.32
C GLN A 427 11.12 2.26 -9.82
N VAL A 428 10.87 1.00 -10.16
CA VAL A 428 10.78 0.53 -11.53
C VAL A 428 9.34 0.59 -12.01
N TRP A 429 9.09 1.38 -13.04
CA TRP A 429 7.78 1.40 -13.71
C TRP A 429 7.82 0.87 -15.14
N THR A 430 8.97 0.45 -15.68
CA THR A 430 9.05 -0.28 -16.96
C THR A 430 8.31 -1.63 -16.90
N THR A 431 8.18 -2.35 -18.01
CA THR A 431 7.63 -3.72 -17.94
C THR A 431 8.52 -4.65 -17.11
N GLY A 432 7.95 -5.68 -16.50
CA GLY A 432 8.74 -6.65 -15.70
C GLY A 432 9.86 -7.37 -16.47
N SER A 433 9.79 -7.42 -17.80
CA SER A 433 10.81 -8.02 -18.68
C SER A 433 11.82 -7.02 -19.26
N ASP A 434 11.74 -5.74 -18.89
CA ASP A 434 12.62 -4.71 -19.46
C ASP A 434 14.10 -4.95 -19.08
N PRO A 435 15.06 -4.87 -20.03
CA PRO A 435 16.48 -5.03 -19.75
C PRO A 435 17.01 -4.07 -18.67
N GLN A 436 16.40 -2.90 -18.47
CA GLN A 436 16.78 -1.96 -17.42
C GLN A 436 16.72 -2.60 -16.02
N VAL A 437 15.72 -3.44 -15.76
CA VAL A 437 15.56 -4.10 -14.45
C VAL A 437 16.76 -4.98 -14.16
N ARG A 438 17.12 -5.84 -15.12
CA ARG A 438 18.28 -6.73 -14.99
C ARG A 438 19.58 -5.95 -14.90
N GLY A 439 19.76 -4.92 -15.73
CA GLY A 439 20.97 -4.10 -15.74
C GLY A 439 21.20 -3.38 -14.41
N LEU A 440 20.14 -2.83 -13.79
CA LEU A 440 20.23 -2.19 -12.47
C LEU A 440 20.56 -3.19 -11.36
N LEU A 441 19.95 -4.39 -11.40
CA LEU A 441 20.22 -5.47 -10.46
C LEU A 441 21.67 -5.98 -10.57
N GLU A 442 22.19 -6.15 -11.79
CA GLU A 442 23.58 -6.55 -12.04
C GLU A 442 24.59 -5.51 -11.53
N LYS A 443 24.19 -4.23 -11.47
CA LYS A 443 24.95 -3.14 -10.84
C LYS A 443 24.77 -3.03 -9.33
N GLY A 444 23.88 -3.82 -8.73
CA GLY A 444 23.67 -3.86 -7.29
C GLY A 444 22.68 -2.82 -6.74
N TYR A 445 21.89 -2.17 -7.59
CA TYR A 445 20.84 -1.27 -7.13
C TYR A 445 19.69 -2.04 -6.49
N ARG A 446 19.13 -1.45 -5.44
CA ARG A 446 17.92 -1.93 -4.79
C ARG A 446 16.70 -1.41 -5.54
N LEU A 447 15.71 -2.29 -5.77
CA LEU A 447 14.53 -1.95 -6.56
C LEU A 447 13.23 -2.06 -5.78
N ILE A 448 12.30 -1.17 -6.09
CA ILE A 448 10.87 -1.28 -5.76
C ILE A 448 10.13 -1.53 -7.08
N MET A 449 9.38 -2.64 -7.17
CA MET A 449 8.68 -3.01 -8.39
C MET A 449 7.30 -2.33 -8.48
N SER A 450 7.09 -1.55 -9.53
CA SER A 450 5.84 -0.87 -9.88
C SER A 450 5.57 -1.01 -11.38
N ASN A 451 5.95 -2.14 -11.99
CA ASN A 451 5.92 -2.32 -13.44
C ASN A 451 4.53 -2.08 -14.03
N TYR A 452 4.42 -1.16 -15.00
CA TYR A 452 3.13 -0.63 -15.46
C TYR A 452 2.20 -1.69 -16.04
N ASP A 453 2.76 -2.78 -16.56
CA ASP A 453 1.97 -3.85 -17.15
C ASP A 453 1.21 -4.70 -16.11
N ALA A 454 1.54 -4.60 -14.81
CA ALA A 454 0.85 -5.32 -13.75
C ALA A 454 0.45 -4.47 -12.53
N LEU A 455 1.06 -3.30 -12.31
CA LEU A 455 0.93 -2.56 -11.04
C LEU A 455 0.37 -1.14 -11.18
N TYR A 456 0.01 -0.70 -12.39
CA TYR A 456 -0.65 0.59 -12.62
C TYR A 456 -2.18 0.44 -12.56
N PHE A 457 -2.78 0.93 -11.48
CA PHE A 457 -4.20 0.72 -11.17
C PHE A 457 -5.12 1.76 -11.82
N ASP A 458 -4.55 2.78 -12.45
CA ASP A 458 -5.19 3.78 -13.29
C ASP A 458 -5.47 3.27 -14.72
N CYS A 459 -4.86 2.16 -15.17
CA CYS A 459 -5.05 1.65 -16.53
C CYS A 459 -6.46 1.11 -16.81
N GLY A 460 -6.91 1.26 -18.06
CA GLY A 460 -8.10 0.58 -18.58
C GLY A 460 -9.36 1.43 -18.75
N PHE A 461 -9.30 2.72 -18.40
CA PHE A 461 -10.44 3.64 -18.53
C PHE A 461 -10.40 4.40 -19.86
N GLY A 462 -11.38 5.27 -20.09
CA GLY A 462 -11.43 6.11 -21.30
C GLY A 462 -10.25 7.08 -21.34
N ALA A 463 -9.86 7.55 -22.53
CA ALA A 463 -8.83 8.58 -22.65
C ALA A 463 -9.30 9.88 -21.95
N TRP A 464 -8.43 10.51 -21.16
CA TRP A 464 -8.71 11.82 -20.56
C TRP A 464 -8.27 12.99 -21.46
N VAL A 465 -7.38 12.74 -22.43
CA VAL A 465 -7.11 13.62 -23.58
C VAL A 465 -7.47 12.88 -24.87
N GLY A 466 -8.33 13.48 -25.70
CA GLY A 466 -8.72 12.89 -26.99
C GLY A 466 -9.80 11.82 -26.87
N GLU A 467 -9.71 10.77 -27.68
CA GLU A 467 -10.68 9.68 -27.77
C GLU A 467 -10.01 8.31 -27.53
N GLY A 468 -10.80 7.28 -27.23
CA GLY A 468 -10.31 5.92 -26.99
C GLY A 468 -10.11 5.62 -25.50
N ASN A 469 -8.99 4.97 -25.17
CA ASN A 469 -8.64 4.55 -23.81
C ASN A 469 -7.36 5.23 -23.33
N ASN A 470 -7.13 5.25 -22.01
CA ASN A 470 -5.90 5.77 -21.45
C ASN A 470 -4.66 4.92 -21.83
N TRP A 471 -3.48 5.50 -21.65
CA TRP A 471 -2.25 5.09 -22.33
C TRP A 471 -1.79 3.64 -22.04
N CYS A 472 -2.02 3.14 -20.82
CA CYS A 472 -1.58 1.82 -20.38
C CYS A 472 -2.69 0.76 -20.39
N SER A 473 -3.82 1.05 -21.02
CA SER A 473 -4.91 0.09 -21.20
C SER A 473 -4.43 -1.22 -21.83
N PRO A 474 -4.99 -2.39 -21.45
CA PRO A 474 -6.28 -2.60 -20.77
C PRO A 474 -6.24 -2.50 -19.24
N TYR A 475 -7.42 -2.59 -18.60
CA TYR A 475 -7.54 -2.70 -17.14
C TYR A 475 -6.81 -3.95 -16.63
N ILE A 476 -6.07 -3.78 -15.53
CA ILE A 476 -5.29 -4.84 -14.91
C ILE A 476 -6.13 -5.55 -13.85
N GLY A 477 -6.55 -6.79 -14.14
CA GLY A 477 -7.27 -7.65 -13.19
C GLY A 477 -6.37 -8.14 -12.05
N TRP A 478 -6.98 -8.45 -10.90
CA TRP A 478 -6.27 -8.92 -9.70
C TRP A 478 -5.42 -10.17 -9.95
N GLN A 479 -5.82 -11.02 -10.90
CA GLN A 479 -5.09 -12.22 -11.31
C GLN A 479 -3.70 -11.87 -11.85
N LYS A 480 -3.60 -10.83 -12.69
CA LYS A 480 -2.33 -10.37 -13.26
C LYS A 480 -1.44 -9.75 -12.19
N VAL A 481 -2.04 -9.00 -11.25
CA VAL A 481 -1.34 -8.46 -10.08
C VAL A 481 -0.77 -9.58 -9.21
N TYR A 482 -1.59 -10.61 -8.93
CA TYR A 482 -1.19 -11.74 -8.08
C TYR A 482 -0.04 -12.55 -8.70
N ASP A 483 -0.08 -12.79 -10.01
CA ASP A 483 0.94 -13.58 -10.70
C ASP A 483 2.22 -12.80 -11.03
N ASN A 484 2.23 -11.47 -10.87
CA ASN A 484 3.42 -10.63 -11.05
C ASN A 484 4.43 -10.86 -9.92
N SER A 485 5.38 -11.77 -10.14
CA SER A 485 6.37 -12.20 -9.13
C SER A 485 7.67 -11.39 -9.21
N PRO A 486 8.00 -10.55 -8.21
CA PRO A 486 9.29 -9.88 -8.17
C PRO A 486 10.47 -10.86 -8.09
N ALA A 487 10.29 -12.03 -7.44
CA ALA A 487 11.32 -13.06 -7.40
C ALA A 487 11.63 -13.63 -8.80
N GLN A 488 10.59 -13.84 -9.63
CA GLN A 488 10.78 -14.31 -11.01
C GLN A 488 11.43 -13.23 -11.89
N ILE A 489 11.00 -11.98 -11.75
CA ILE A 489 11.56 -10.83 -12.50
C ILE A 489 13.06 -10.67 -12.21
N ALA A 490 13.43 -10.72 -10.93
CA ALA A 490 14.82 -10.46 -10.50
C ALA A 490 15.76 -11.68 -10.65
N GLY A 491 15.22 -12.90 -10.73
CA GLY A 491 16.00 -14.13 -10.76
C GLY A 491 16.95 -14.25 -9.57
N ASP A 492 18.24 -14.46 -9.84
CA ASP A 492 19.28 -14.62 -8.81
C ASP A 492 19.50 -13.36 -7.96
N HIS A 493 19.07 -12.19 -8.46
CA HIS A 493 19.21 -10.91 -7.79
C HIS A 493 18.01 -10.53 -6.89
N LYS A 494 17.08 -11.47 -6.63
CA LYS A 494 15.87 -11.22 -5.81
C LYS A 494 16.11 -10.59 -4.43
N HIS A 495 17.31 -10.73 -3.87
CA HIS A 495 17.70 -10.12 -2.58
C HIS A 495 17.87 -8.59 -2.65
N LEU A 496 17.99 -8.02 -3.85
CA LEU A 496 18.03 -6.57 -4.08
C LEU A 496 16.63 -5.97 -4.27
N ILE A 497 15.60 -6.81 -4.42
CA ILE A 497 14.22 -6.33 -4.48
C ILE A 497 13.75 -6.04 -3.05
N LEU A 498 13.44 -4.77 -2.77
CA LEU A 498 12.87 -4.37 -1.48
C LEU A 498 11.39 -4.73 -1.38
N GLY A 499 10.73 -4.89 -2.52
CA GLY A 499 9.35 -5.32 -2.66
C GLY A 499 8.69 -4.64 -3.85
N GLY A 500 7.45 -4.17 -3.68
CA GLY A 500 6.71 -3.55 -4.77
C GLY A 500 5.58 -2.64 -4.30
N GLU A 501 4.97 -1.96 -5.25
CA GLU A 501 3.98 -0.93 -5.01
C GLU A 501 2.92 -0.89 -6.11
N ALA A 502 1.66 -0.82 -5.71
CA ALA A 502 0.56 -0.53 -6.63
C ALA A 502 0.48 0.98 -6.82
N ALA A 503 0.60 1.45 -8.07
CA ALA A 503 0.50 2.86 -8.40
C ALA A 503 -0.93 3.24 -8.77
N LEU A 504 -1.53 4.16 -8.00
CA LEU A 504 -2.75 4.85 -8.37
C LEU A 504 -2.44 6.30 -8.72
N TRP A 505 -2.11 6.50 -10.00
CA TRP A 505 -2.09 7.81 -10.63
C TRP A 505 -3.52 8.36 -10.74
N SER A 506 -3.65 9.69 -10.66
CA SER A 506 -4.94 10.33 -10.34
C SER A 506 -5.45 11.30 -11.39
N GLU A 507 -5.01 11.21 -12.64
CA GLU A 507 -5.62 11.96 -13.76
C GLU A 507 -7.11 11.62 -13.88
N GLN A 508 -7.49 10.38 -13.52
CA GLN A 508 -8.86 9.86 -13.60
C GLN A 508 -9.34 9.19 -12.30
N SER A 509 -8.77 9.57 -11.16
CA SER A 509 -9.15 9.05 -9.84
C SER A 509 -9.21 10.16 -8.79
N ASP A 510 -10.18 10.10 -7.89
CA ASP A 510 -10.32 11.00 -6.74
C ASP A 510 -10.93 10.26 -5.54
N SER A 511 -11.32 11.00 -4.49
CA SER A 511 -11.95 10.42 -3.29
C SER A 511 -13.12 9.48 -3.57
N SER A 512 -13.84 9.67 -4.68
CA SER A 512 -15.06 8.93 -5.04
C SER A 512 -14.76 7.56 -5.65
N THR A 513 -13.59 7.40 -6.25
CA THR A 513 -13.19 6.18 -6.97
C THR A 513 -12.05 5.43 -6.30
N LEU A 514 -11.32 6.07 -5.37
CA LEU A 514 -10.19 5.49 -4.63
C LEU A 514 -10.41 4.02 -4.22
N ASP A 515 -11.52 3.76 -3.53
CA ASP A 515 -11.80 2.45 -2.95
C ASP A 515 -11.88 1.35 -4.02
N ASN A 516 -12.57 1.61 -5.12
CA ASN A 516 -12.75 0.62 -6.18
C ASN A 516 -11.50 0.48 -7.07
N ARG A 517 -10.65 1.51 -7.13
CA ARG A 517 -9.38 1.44 -7.85
C ARG A 517 -8.38 0.57 -7.11
N LEU A 518 -8.26 0.75 -5.80
CA LEU A 518 -7.30 0.00 -4.99
C LEU A 518 -7.78 -1.41 -4.65
N TRP A 519 -9.05 -1.54 -4.24
CA TRP A 519 -9.52 -2.76 -3.59
C TRP A 519 -10.47 -3.54 -4.48
N PRO A 520 -10.29 -4.87 -4.63
CA PRO A 520 -9.38 -5.74 -3.86
C PRO A 520 -8.02 -6.01 -4.54
N ARG A 521 -7.68 -5.34 -5.65
CA ARG A 521 -6.43 -5.61 -6.39
C ARG A 521 -5.16 -5.42 -5.55
N ALA A 522 -5.12 -4.42 -4.66
CA ALA A 522 -4.00 -4.20 -3.76
C ALA A 522 -3.85 -5.34 -2.73
N ALA A 523 -4.92 -6.08 -2.42
CA ALA A 523 -4.81 -7.30 -1.61
C ALA A 523 -4.05 -8.41 -2.36
N ALA A 524 -4.18 -8.49 -3.70
CA ALA A 524 -3.40 -9.41 -4.53
C ALA A 524 -1.90 -9.12 -4.40
N LEU A 525 -1.52 -7.84 -4.54
CA LEU A 525 -0.15 -7.40 -4.31
C LEU A 525 0.30 -7.71 -2.87
N ALA A 526 -0.57 -7.51 -1.89
CA ALA A 526 -0.23 -7.75 -0.49
C ALA A 526 0.16 -9.20 -0.23
N GLU A 527 -0.58 -10.19 -0.74
CA GLU A 527 -0.19 -11.59 -0.60
C GLU A 527 1.04 -11.96 -1.43
N ARG A 528 1.17 -11.39 -2.63
CA ARG A 528 2.38 -11.54 -3.45
C ARG A 528 3.61 -11.11 -2.64
N LEU A 529 3.62 -9.89 -2.09
CA LEU A 529 4.78 -9.37 -1.36
C LEU A 529 4.94 -9.93 0.06
N TRP A 530 3.87 -10.40 0.67
CA TRP A 530 3.94 -11.05 1.98
C TRP A 530 4.53 -12.46 1.86
N ALA A 531 4.04 -13.26 0.91
CA ALA A 531 4.29 -14.70 0.88
C ALA A 531 5.05 -15.23 -0.35
N GLU A 532 5.22 -14.42 -1.39
CA GLU A 532 5.85 -14.79 -2.67
C GLU A 532 5.47 -16.21 -3.15
N PRO A 533 4.15 -16.48 -3.29
CA PRO A 533 3.67 -17.82 -3.58
C PRO A 533 4.21 -18.35 -4.91
N GLN A 534 4.58 -19.63 -4.93
CA GLN A 534 4.94 -20.36 -6.14
C GLN A 534 3.70 -20.75 -6.98
N HIS A 535 2.54 -20.74 -6.33
CA HIS A 535 1.24 -21.04 -6.93
C HIS A 535 0.67 -19.81 -7.65
N HIS A 536 -0.20 -20.08 -8.63
CA HIS A 536 -0.89 -19.05 -9.40
C HIS A 536 -2.16 -18.57 -8.69
N TRP A 537 -2.74 -17.48 -9.19
CA TRP A 537 -3.95 -16.85 -8.64
C TRP A 537 -5.13 -17.80 -8.41
N HIS A 538 -5.31 -18.84 -9.22
CA HIS A 538 -6.39 -19.83 -9.08
C HIS A 538 -6.40 -20.48 -7.68
N ASP A 539 -5.22 -20.77 -7.12
CA ASP A 539 -5.10 -21.38 -5.79
C ASP A 539 -5.45 -20.40 -4.65
N ALA A 540 -5.55 -19.11 -4.96
CA ALA A 540 -5.90 -18.05 -4.02
C ALA A 540 -7.33 -17.49 -4.22
N GLU A 541 -8.00 -17.87 -5.31
CA GLU A 541 -9.28 -17.30 -5.75
C GLU A 541 -10.33 -17.27 -4.63
N HIS A 542 -10.59 -18.39 -3.95
CA HIS A 542 -11.63 -18.46 -2.92
C HIS A 542 -11.33 -17.56 -1.71
N ARG A 543 -10.06 -17.38 -1.36
CA ARG A 543 -9.64 -16.47 -0.28
C ARG A 543 -9.66 -15.01 -0.74
N MET A 544 -9.35 -14.76 -2.02
CA MET A 544 -9.48 -13.43 -2.64
C MET A 544 -10.94 -12.94 -2.61
N LEU A 545 -11.88 -13.82 -2.96
CA LEU A 545 -13.31 -13.52 -2.88
C LEU A 545 -13.73 -13.21 -1.42
N HIS A 546 -13.18 -13.94 -0.44
CA HIS A 546 -13.48 -13.67 0.97
C HIS A 546 -12.90 -12.34 1.47
N ILE A 547 -11.63 -12.02 1.17
CA ILE A 547 -11.02 -10.75 1.62
C ILE A 547 -11.74 -9.54 1.00
N ARG A 548 -12.27 -9.66 -0.21
CA ARG A 548 -13.14 -8.63 -0.81
C ARG A 548 -14.38 -8.38 0.05
N GLU A 549 -15.09 -9.43 0.49
CA GLU A 549 -16.27 -9.26 1.37
C GLU A 549 -15.89 -8.68 2.74
N ARG A 550 -14.73 -9.05 3.27
CA ARG A 550 -14.20 -8.46 4.51
C ARG A 550 -13.94 -6.96 4.35
N LEU A 551 -13.35 -6.51 3.24
CA LEU A 551 -13.14 -5.09 2.94
C LEU A 551 -14.48 -4.34 2.83
N VAL A 552 -15.48 -4.92 2.19
CA VAL A 552 -16.85 -4.34 2.12
C VAL A 552 -17.46 -4.18 3.51
N ARG A 553 -17.27 -5.17 4.41
CA ARG A 553 -17.75 -5.07 5.82
C ARG A 553 -17.06 -3.96 6.60
N MET A 554 -15.79 -3.68 6.29
CA MET A 554 -15.05 -2.54 6.84
C MET A 554 -15.55 -1.17 6.30
N GLY A 555 -16.45 -1.17 5.31
CA GLY A 555 -16.97 0.04 4.68
C GLY A 555 -16.20 0.50 3.46
N ILE A 556 -15.26 -0.31 2.96
CA ILE A 556 -14.53 -0.04 1.73
C ILE A 556 -15.42 -0.39 0.53
N GLN A 557 -15.56 0.54 -0.41
CA GLN A 557 -16.32 0.36 -1.64
C GLN A 557 -15.54 -0.46 -2.68
N ALA A 558 -15.09 -1.65 -2.28
CA ALA A 558 -14.24 -2.53 -3.08
C ALA A 558 -14.96 -3.04 -4.34
N GLU A 559 -14.20 -3.12 -5.43
CA GLU A 559 -14.69 -3.62 -6.71
C GLU A 559 -15.23 -5.05 -6.57
N SER A 560 -16.29 -5.35 -7.32
CA SER A 560 -16.86 -6.70 -7.38
C SER A 560 -16.03 -7.54 -8.34
N ILE A 561 -15.50 -8.67 -7.87
CA ILE A 561 -14.70 -9.58 -8.72
C ILE A 561 -15.61 -10.51 -9.52
N GLU A 562 -16.59 -11.12 -8.84
CA GLU A 562 -17.46 -12.17 -9.39
C GLU A 562 -18.88 -12.06 -8.84
N PRO A 563 -19.87 -12.75 -9.44
CA PRO A 563 -21.16 -12.96 -8.79
C PRO A 563 -20.98 -13.64 -7.42
N GLU A 564 -21.68 -13.16 -6.39
CA GLU A 564 -21.67 -13.77 -5.05
C GLU A 564 -22.08 -15.27 -5.09
N TRP A 565 -22.84 -15.67 -6.12
CA TRP A 565 -23.14 -17.07 -6.37
C TRP A 565 -21.87 -17.93 -6.51
N CYS A 566 -20.81 -17.45 -7.14
CA CYS A 566 -19.54 -18.18 -7.27
C CYS A 566 -18.87 -18.36 -5.89
N TYR A 567 -18.88 -17.33 -5.05
CA TYR A 567 -18.41 -17.41 -3.67
C TYR A 567 -19.17 -18.46 -2.84
N GLN A 568 -20.49 -18.59 -3.05
CA GLN A 568 -21.34 -19.55 -2.35
C GLN A 568 -21.31 -20.98 -2.93
N ASN A 569 -20.77 -21.18 -4.15
CA ASN A 569 -20.78 -22.45 -4.88
C ASN A 569 -19.39 -22.68 -5.51
N GLU A 570 -18.39 -22.98 -4.68
CA GLU A 570 -17.01 -23.13 -5.11
C GLU A 570 -16.82 -24.21 -6.18
N GLY A 571 -16.02 -23.91 -7.21
CA GLY A 571 -15.71 -24.83 -8.31
C GLY A 571 -16.74 -24.89 -9.44
N TYR A 572 -17.82 -24.10 -9.39
CA TYR A 572 -18.79 -24.00 -10.48
C TYR A 572 -18.54 -22.83 -11.45
N CYS A 573 -17.72 -21.85 -11.06
CA CYS A 573 -17.33 -20.72 -11.90
C CYS A 573 -15.86 -20.91 -12.33
N TYR A 574 -15.63 -21.42 -13.53
CA TYR A 574 -14.28 -21.67 -14.06
C TYR A 574 -14.27 -21.49 -15.59
N ARG A 575 -13.11 -21.19 -16.16
CA ARG A 575 -12.89 -21.14 -17.61
C ARG A 575 -11.50 -21.62 -17.99
#